data_AF-A0A3G7U0A8-F1
#
_entry.id   AF-A0A3G7U0A8-F1
#
_cell.length_a   1.000
_cell.length_b   1.000
_cell.length_c   1.000
_cell.angle_alpha   90.00
_cell.angle_beta   90.00
_cell.angle_gamma   90.00
#
_symmetry.space_group_name_H-M   'P 1'
#
loop_
_entity.id
_entity.type
_entity.pdbx_description
1 polymer ?
#
loop_
_entity_poly.entity_id
_entity_poly.type
_entity_poly.pdbx_seq_one_letter_code
_entity_poly.pdbx_strand_id
1 'polypeptide(L)'
;MVRIPPFSRVFEVLCQGVGLVTAVADGFSGLRSYEAKQKLYFRKIDKVEQGLLPDLLRYLVQDDKALASTLQHYLSQYEHIFSILRSRPIITYQDYATGIARFLDFWVLPQLAVLLHRLSGKLSPQTTLHHFHALLVSHGASDIRASAVKAYVKSLVPATIEAPDFFYALDKVSDKSHKKVSTINAEIEGLRAEISSSKLAAPEQQELLDTVRCAYTAATALSRFSEMYGSVRMDSKVTLVERFRYHYEAFCGRREPDRLATSHIGLFDGFIASGLPDASGNGHLERQFAIFSQQVGARSVEAFEPLYQLVLATEEEYRDPVAIEQAFSKLEQHPDYRLFEAFAWQARAVLALENGETARSLAFYRNVLPYSKKQQLGHVGFYAASYAIALEVMQETPLPHGHQNPLISYRIESEQQVGELRMEFPTVFSPFNQQPEWPAPVQAVFSSIREFNTDMLELARIPREIYCNPLKKLNGFMGEFFSSLASGSDEARFGKLICKAIKGKDRGRSVLSMHTATPYEVLRDEILYAQTLFGGLKLYFRLNPHLRSYHELSDAQKKVILKALSPDRYRHDSQQVR
;
A
#
# COMPACT_ATOMS: atom_id res chain seq x y z
N MET A 1 19.48 -2.48 -8.42
CA MET A 1 18.91 -3.70 -9.02
C MET A 1 17.41 -3.54 -9.13
N VAL A 2 16.74 -4.47 -9.82
CA VAL A 2 15.30 -4.44 -10.11
C VAL A 2 14.47 -4.32 -8.82
N ARG A 3 13.47 -3.43 -8.88
CA ARG A 3 12.41 -3.30 -7.87
C ARG A 3 11.14 -2.81 -8.54
N ILE A 4 10.00 -3.42 -8.22
CA ILE A 4 8.70 -2.96 -8.68
C ILE A 4 8.33 -1.71 -7.87
N PRO A 5 7.92 -0.61 -8.51
CA PRO A 5 7.53 0.61 -7.80
C PRO A 5 6.30 0.35 -6.91
N PRO A 6 6.17 1.01 -5.75
CA PRO A 6 4.94 0.93 -4.96
C PRO A 6 3.78 1.50 -5.76
N PHE A 7 2.56 1.03 -5.49
CA PHE A 7 1.36 1.51 -6.18
C PHE A 7 1.24 3.04 -6.10
N SER A 8 1.51 3.62 -4.94
CA SER A 8 1.54 5.08 -4.74
C SER A 8 2.46 5.82 -5.70
N ARG A 9 3.61 5.23 -6.09
CA ARG A 9 4.52 5.83 -7.07
C ARG A 9 4.02 5.70 -8.50
N VAL A 10 3.39 4.58 -8.85
CA VAL A 10 2.75 4.41 -10.16
C VAL A 10 1.57 5.36 -10.29
N PHE A 11 0.75 5.47 -9.25
CA PHE A 11 -0.35 6.41 -9.16
C PHE A 11 0.14 7.87 -9.24
N GLU A 12 1.24 8.22 -8.56
CA GLU A 12 1.89 9.53 -8.70
C GLU A 12 2.27 9.83 -10.15
N VAL A 13 2.86 8.85 -10.86
CA VAL A 13 3.24 8.97 -12.27
C VAL A 13 2.03 9.19 -13.17
N LEU A 14 0.92 8.50 -12.91
CA LEU A 14 -0.35 8.76 -13.61
C LEU A 14 -0.79 10.21 -13.39
N CYS A 15 -0.82 10.68 -12.14
CA CYS A 15 -1.15 12.06 -11.79
C CYS A 15 -0.20 13.10 -12.40
N GLN A 16 1.09 12.79 -12.52
CA GLN A 16 2.08 13.65 -13.19
C GLN A 16 1.82 13.74 -14.69
N GLY A 17 1.56 12.60 -15.35
CA GLY A 17 1.28 12.58 -16.78
C GLY A 17 0.00 13.37 -17.13
N VAL A 18 -1.03 13.29 -16.29
CA VAL A 18 -2.24 14.12 -16.47
C VAL A 18 -2.09 15.57 -16.01
N GLY A 19 -1.00 15.89 -15.28
CA GLY A 19 -0.68 17.26 -14.84
C GLY A 19 -1.40 17.70 -13.57
N LEU A 20 -1.89 16.74 -12.77
CA LEU A 20 -2.44 16.97 -11.42
C LEU A 20 -1.32 17.17 -10.38
N VAL A 21 -0.17 16.52 -10.60
CA VAL A 21 1.04 16.69 -9.79
C VAL A 21 2.10 17.33 -10.67
N THR A 22 2.58 18.53 -10.30
CA THR A 22 3.55 19.28 -11.13
C THR A 22 4.94 19.37 -10.51
N ALA A 23 5.06 19.12 -9.20
CA ALA A 23 6.34 19.06 -8.51
C ALA A 23 6.40 17.84 -7.56
N VAL A 24 7.63 17.38 -7.26
CA VAL A 24 7.88 16.28 -6.32
C VAL A 24 7.32 16.58 -4.92
N ALA A 25 7.35 17.85 -4.50
CA ALA A 25 6.83 18.29 -3.20
C ALA A 25 5.30 18.11 -3.08
N ASP A 26 4.59 18.10 -4.20
CA ASP A 26 3.13 17.97 -4.26
C ASP A 26 2.69 16.50 -4.39
N GLY A 27 3.64 15.57 -4.60
CA GLY A 27 3.40 14.15 -4.81
C GLY A 27 3.72 13.29 -3.58
N PHE A 28 3.37 12.00 -3.65
CA PHE A 28 3.64 11.03 -2.59
C PHE A 28 5.12 10.93 -2.23
N SER A 29 6.00 11.11 -3.21
CA SER A 29 7.44 11.04 -3.03
C SER A 29 8.03 12.16 -2.16
N GLY A 30 7.35 13.31 -2.03
CA GLY A 30 7.72 14.38 -1.11
C GLY A 30 7.32 14.13 0.35
N LEU A 31 6.43 13.16 0.61
CA LEU A 31 5.83 12.94 1.93
C LEU A 31 6.60 11.89 2.75
N ARG A 32 6.99 12.27 3.97
CA ARG A 32 7.79 11.42 4.88
C ARG A 32 6.99 10.43 5.72
N SER A 33 5.68 10.64 5.88
CA SER A 33 4.80 9.80 6.70
C SER A 33 3.70 9.17 5.87
N TYR A 34 3.37 7.91 6.15
CA TYR A 34 2.30 7.19 5.46
C TYR A 34 0.92 7.84 5.65
N GLU A 35 0.63 8.40 6.83
CA GLU A 35 -0.64 9.12 7.08
C GLU A 35 -0.81 10.33 6.13
N ALA A 36 0.26 11.09 5.88
CA ALA A 36 0.23 12.17 4.91
C ALA A 36 -0.02 11.65 3.50
N LYS A 37 0.59 10.51 3.11
CA LYS A 37 0.33 9.86 1.83
C LYS A 37 -1.14 9.47 1.70
N GLN A 38 -1.75 8.88 2.73
CA GLN A 38 -3.18 8.54 2.72
C GLN A 38 -4.06 9.79 2.53
N LYS A 39 -3.78 10.86 3.29
CA LYS A 39 -4.52 12.13 3.17
C LYS A 39 -4.41 12.77 1.77
N LEU A 40 -3.26 12.63 1.10
CA LEU A 40 -3.07 13.10 -0.27
C LEU A 40 -3.81 12.21 -1.29
N TYR A 41 -3.83 10.89 -1.08
CA TYR A 41 -4.53 9.95 -1.95
C TYR A 41 -6.05 10.18 -1.92
N PHE A 42 -6.63 10.16 -0.72
CA PHE A 42 -8.07 10.30 -0.52
C PHE A 42 -8.39 10.74 0.91
N ARG A 43 -9.31 11.69 1.04
CA ARG A 43 -9.95 12.03 2.32
C ARG A 43 -11.40 12.45 2.07
N LYS A 44 -12.26 12.17 3.05
CA LYS A 44 -13.66 12.61 3.04
C LYS A 44 -13.90 13.55 4.22
N ILE A 45 -14.25 14.80 3.92
CA ILE A 45 -14.55 15.84 4.92
C ILE A 45 -15.95 16.36 4.61
N ASP A 46 -16.86 16.29 5.57
CA ASP A 46 -18.25 16.78 5.43
C ASP A 46 -18.95 16.26 4.16
N LYS A 47 -18.76 14.97 3.85
CA LYS A 47 -19.23 14.26 2.64
C LYS A 47 -18.57 14.69 1.32
N VAL A 48 -17.64 15.64 1.34
CA VAL A 48 -16.85 16.04 0.17
C VAL A 48 -15.61 15.16 0.07
N GLU A 49 -15.45 14.49 -1.07
CA GLU A 49 -14.27 13.68 -1.40
C GLU A 49 -13.18 14.59 -1.97
N GLN A 50 -11.98 14.49 -1.39
CA GLN A 50 -10.82 15.28 -1.78
C GLN A 50 -9.59 14.38 -1.89
N GLY A 51 -8.62 14.78 -2.72
CA GLY A 51 -7.37 14.07 -2.92
C GLY A 51 -7.15 13.70 -4.38
N LEU A 52 -6.00 13.09 -4.67
CA LEU A 52 -5.60 12.80 -6.04
C LEU A 52 -6.47 11.73 -6.72
N LEU A 53 -7.07 10.80 -5.97
CA LEU A 53 -7.98 9.79 -6.51
C LEU A 53 -9.24 10.39 -7.16
N PRO A 54 -10.09 11.16 -6.43
CA PRO A 54 -11.27 11.77 -7.04
C PRO A 54 -10.91 12.76 -8.15
N ASP A 55 -9.79 13.47 -8.03
CA ASP A 55 -9.32 14.39 -9.07
C ASP A 55 -8.91 13.64 -10.35
N LEU A 56 -8.21 12.51 -10.23
CA LEU A 56 -7.84 11.66 -11.37
C LEU A 56 -9.07 11.03 -12.02
N LEU A 57 -10.03 10.53 -11.24
CA LEU A 57 -11.26 9.94 -11.78
C LEU A 57 -12.05 10.99 -12.55
N ARG A 58 -12.25 12.17 -11.98
CA ARG A 58 -12.90 13.30 -12.66
C ARG A 58 -12.16 13.71 -13.93
N TYR A 59 -10.83 13.70 -13.91
CA TYR A 59 -10.02 13.97 -15.11
C TYR A 59 -10.28 12.94 -16.22
N LEU A 60 -10.37 11.65 -15.88
CA LEU A 60 -10.48 10.57 -16.87
C LEU A 60 -11.88 10.44 -17.47
N VAL A 61 -12.93 10.63 -16.66
CA VAL A 61 -14.32 10.31 -17.06
C VAL A 61 -15.29 11.48 -16.94
N GLN A 62 -14.83 12.67 -16.55
CA GLN A 62 -15.65 13.85 -16.33
C GLN A 62 -16.78 13.57 -15.33
N ASP A 63 -18.05 13.70 -15.76
CA ASP A 63 -19.23 13.56 -14.91
C ASP A 63 -19.86 12.16 -14.96
N ASP A 64 -19.25 11.19 -15.65
CA ASP A 64 -19.71 9.80 -15.68
C ASP A 64 -19.41 9.08 -14.36
N LYS A 65 -20.37 9.14 -13.44
CA LYS A 65 -20.27 8.52 -12.11
C LYS A 65 -20.18 6.99 -12.16
N ALA A 66 -20.81 6.34 -13.13
CA ALA A 66 -20.81 4.89 -13.24
C ALA A 66 -19.42 4.40 -13.68
N LEU A 67 -18.83 5.07 -14.67
CA LEU A 67 -17.48 4.79 -15.12
C LEU A 67 -16.45 5.18 -14.05
N ALA A 68 -16.64 6.28 -13.33
CA ALA A 68 -15.78 6.68 -12.20
C ALA A 68 -15.74 5.58 -11.12
N SER A 69 -16.90 5.09 -10.70
CA SER A 69 -17.01 3.99 -9.72
C SER A 69 -16.34 2.71 -10.23
N THR A 70 -16.55 2.37 -11.51
CA THR A 70 -15.90 1.21 -12.14
C THR A 70 -14.38 1.33 -12.15
N LEU A 71 -13.84 2.49 -12.51
CA LEU A 71 -12.39 2.72 -12.51
C LEU A 71 -11.81 2.74 -11.11
N GLN A 72 -12.51 3.34 -10.14
CA GLN A 72 -12.10 3.32 -8.74
C GLN A 72 -11.98 1.88 -8.25
N HIS A 73 -12.96 1.04 -8.57
CA HIS A 73 -12.90 -0.39 -8.27
C HIS A 73 -11.66 -1.05 -8.88
N TYR A 74 -11.41 -0.85 -10.18
CA TYR A 74 -10.24 -1.43 -10.85
C TYR A 74 -8.92 -0.92 -10.26
N LEU A 75 -8.82 0.36 -9.90
CA LEU A 75 -7.63 0.92 -9.26
C LEU A 75 -7.36 0.27 -7.89
N SER A 76 -8.39 0.01 -7.09
CA SER A 76 -8.25 -0.73 -5.83
C SER A 76 -7.76 -2.17 -6.07
N GLN A 77 -8.26 -2.85 -7.11
CA GLN A 77 -7.79 -4.19 -7.46
C GLN A 77 -6.35 -4.18 -7.99
N TYR A 78 -5.94 -3.14 -8.72
CA TYR A 78 -4.53 -2.96 -9.08
C TYR A 78 -3.66 -2.70 -7.86
N GLU A 79 -4.09 -1.91 -6.89
CA GLU A 79 -3.37 -1.72 -5.63
C GLU A 79 -3.11 -3.08 -4.94
N HIS A 80 -4.12 -3.95 -4.89
CA HIS A 80 -4.00 -5.31 -4.36
C HIS A 80 -2.95 -6.14 -5.11
N ILE A 81 -3.00 -6.16 -6.45
CA ILE A 81 -2.02 -6.85 -7.29
C ILE A 81 -0.60 -6.33 -7.00
N PHE A 82 -0.42 -5.01 -6.94
CA PHE A 82 0.87 -4.40 -6.67
C PHE A 82 1.42 -4.77 -5.29
N SER A 83 0.54 -4.92 -4.29
CA SER A 83 0.93 -5.38 -2.96
C SER A 83 1.51 -6.80 -3.00
N ILE A 84 0.87 -7.73 -3.73
CA ILE A 84 1.35 -9.11 -3.91
C ILE A 84 2.66 -9.14 -4.70
N LEU A 85 2.76 -8.33 -5.77
CA LEU A 85 4.00 -8.26 -6.55
C LEU A 85 5.17 -7.76 -5.72
N ARG A 86 4.93 -6.83 -4.79
CA ARG A 86 5.96 -6.27 -3.91
C ARG A 86 6.28 -7.11 -2.70
N SER A 87 5.37 -7.96 -2.23
CA SER A 87 5.64 -8.90 -1.14
C SER A 87 6.61 -10.01 -1.55
N ARG A 88 6.91 -10.17 -2.85
CA ARG A 88 7.85 -11.18 -3.36
C ARG A 88 9.27 -10.62 -3.53
N PRO A 89 10.33 -11.34 -3.15
CA PRO A 89 11.68 -10.92 -3.45
C PRO A 89 11.96 -10.99 -4.95
N ILE A 90 12.78 -10.07 -5.45
CA ILE A 90 13.35 -10.12 -6.81
C ILE A 90 14.86 -10.03 -6.66
N ILE A 91 15.53 -11.17 -6.85
CA ILE A 91 16.96 -11.33 -6.64
C ILE A 91 17.65 -11.39 -8.01
N THR A 92 18.33 -10.32 -8.41
CA THR A 92 18.92 -10.23 -9.75
C THR A 92 20.06 -9.22 -9.82
N TYR A 93 20.99 -9.45 -10.76
CA TYR A 93 22.02 -8.49 -11.15
C TYR A 93 21.50 -7.36 -12.05
N GLN A 94 20.31 -7.50 -12.62
CA GLN A 94 19.73 -6.49 -13.50
C GLN A 94 19.53 -5.18 -12.74
N ASP A 95 19.85 -4.06 -13.39
CA ASP A 95 19.76 -2.74 -12.78
C ASP A 95 18.30 -2.25 -12.65
N TYR A 96 18.13 -1.10 -12.02
CA TYR A 96 16.79 -0.55 -11.80
C TYR A 96 16.12 -0.12 -13.11
N ALA A 97 16.86 0.49 -14.04
CA ALA A 97 16.32 1.00 -15.29
C ALA A 97 15.79 -0.14 -16.17
N THR A 98 16.57 -1.21 -16.31
CA THR A 98 16.17 -2.43 -17.00
C THR A 98 14.94 -3.04 -16.34
N GLY A 99 14.91 -3.12 -15.00
CA GLY A 99 13.76 -3.60 -14.25
C GLY A 99 12.47 -2.83 -14.55
N ILE A 100 12.52 -1.50 -14.56
CA ILE A 100 11.35 -0.67 -14.87
C ILE A 100 10.93 -0.82 -16.33
N ALA A 101 11.88 -0.85 -17.27
CA ALA A 101 11.55 -1.08 -18.69
C ALA A 101 10.79 -2.40 -18.88
N ARG A 102 11.28 -3.50 -18.29
CA ARG A 102 10.60 -4.81 -18.31
C ARG A 102 9.26 -4.77 -17.59
N PHE A 103 9.17 -4.08 -16.45
CA PHE A 103 7.91 -3.95 -15.73
C PHE A 103 6.84 -3.23 -16.57
N LEU A 104 7.22 -2.18 -17.30
CA LEU A 104 6.29 -1.47 -18.17
C LEU A 104 5.80 -2.36 -19.32
N ASP A 105 6.70 -3.14 -19.92
CA ASP A 105 6.39 -3.98 -21.08
C ASP A 105 5.58 -5.23 -20.74
N PHE A 106 5.89 -5.88 -19.61
CA PHE A 106 5.30 -7.17 -19.25
C PHE A 106 4.15 -7.05 -18.24
N TRP A 107 3.97 -5.89 -17.61
CA TRP A 107 2.87 -5.66 -16.67
C TRP A 107 1.99 -4.48 -17.07
N VAL A 108 2.56 -3.28 -17.11
CA VAL A 108 1.75 -2.05 -17.18
C VAL A 108 1.03 -1.92 -18.53
N LEU A 109 1.75 -1.99 -19.65
CA LEU A 109 1.16 -1.80 -20.98
C LEU A 109 0.13 -2.87 -21.35
N PRO A 110 0.38 -4.18 -21.11
CA PRO A 110 -0.63 -5.20 -21.34
C PRO A 110 -1.89 -4.98 -20.49
N GLN A 111 -1.75 -4.67 -19.20
CA GLN A 111 -2.91 -4.44 -18.33
C GLN A 111 -3.72 -3.20 -18.75
N LEU A 112 -3.05 -2.11 -19.13
CA LEU A 112 -3.72 -0.92 -19.68
C LEU A 112 -4.44 -1.22 -21.00
N ALA A 113 -3.85 -2.05 -21.86
CA ALA A 113 -4.47 -2.44 -23.11
C ALA A 113 -5.70 -3.34 -22.90
N VAL A 114 -5.67 -4.29 -21.94
CA VAL A 114 -6.87 -5.06 -21.56
C VAL A 114 -7.95 -4.13 -20.99
N LEU A 115 -7.59 -3.25 -20.04
CA LEU A 115 -8.50 -2.29 -19.44
C LEU A 115 -9.21 -1.45 -20.51
N LEU A 116 -8.45 -0.81 -21.40
CA LEU A 116 -9.01 0.05 -22.45
C LEU A 116 -9.85 -0.74 -23.45
N HIS A 117 -9.45 -1.98 -23.79
CA HIS A 117 -10.26 -2.85 -24.64
C HIS A 117 -11.60 -3.21 -23.99
N ARG A 118 -11.61 -3.54 -22.70
CA ARG A 118 -12.83 -3.89 -21.94
C ARG A 118 -13.74 -2.69 -21.73
N LEU A 119 -13.18 -1.49 -21.70
CA LEU A 119 -13.95 -0.24 -21.57
C LEU A 119 -14.40 0.34 -22.91
N SER A 120 -13.81 -0.02 -24.04
CA SER A 120 -13.98 0.72 -25.31
C SER A 120 -15.43 0.90 -25.75
N GLY A 121 -16.31 -0.07 -25.48
CA GLY A 121 -17.74 0.01 -25.81
C GLY A 121 -18.57 0.92 -24.89
N LYS A 122 -17.97 1.47 -23.82
CA LYS A 122 -18.63 2.30 -22.79
C LYS A 122 -18.13 3.75 -22.79
N LEU A 123 -17.13 4.09 -23.61
CA LEU A 123 -16.46 5.39 -23.57
C LEU A 123 -17.19 6.41 -24.45
N SER A 124 -17.76 7.45 -23.83
CA SER A 124 -18.32 8.62 -24.54
C SER A 124 -17.21 9.53 -25.09
N PRO A 125 -17.38 10.16 -26.27
CA PRO A 125 -16.50 11.22 -26.77
C PRO A 125 -16.26 12.37 -25.78
N GLN A 126 -17.15 12.57 -24.82
CA GLN A 126 -17.01 13.60 -23.79
C GLN A 126 -16.07 13.17 -22.64
N THR A 127 -15.43 12.00 -22.74
CA THR A 127 -14.48 11.50 -21.73
C THR A 127 -13.04 11.53 -22.24
N THR A 128 -12.10 11.85 -21.36
CA THR A 128 -10.67 11.84 -21.69
C THR A 128 -10.19 10.42 -22.06
N LEU A 129 -10.75 9.39 -21.43
CA LEU A 129 -10.45 7.99 -21.75
C LEU A 129 -10.83 7.58 -23.18
N HIS A 130 -11.93 8.09 -23.73
CA HIS A 130 -12.28 7.88 -25.13
C HIS A 130 -11.15 8.36 -26.06
N HIS A 131 -10.63 9.56 -25.81
CA HIS A 131 -9.56 10.11 -26.62
C HIS A 131 -8.20 9.44 -26.39
N PHE A 132 -7.91 8.97 -25.16
CA PHE A 132 -6.75 8.10 -24.92
C PHE A 132 -6.81 6.85 -25.80
N HIS A 133 -7.97 6.18 -25.82
CA HIS A 133 -8.19 4.99 -26.65
C HIS A 133 -8.04 5.30 -28.14
N ALA A 134 -8.73 6.33 -28.64
CA ALA A 134 -8.67 6.73 -30.05
C ALA A 134 -7.24 7.05 -30.51
N LEU A 135 -6.48 7.79 -29.72
CA LEU A 135 -5.08 8.13 -30.04
C LEU A 135 -4.17 6.91 -29.97
N LEU A 136 -4.28 6.05 -28.95
CA LEU A 136 -3.41 4.88 -28.84
C LEU A 136 -3.65 3.85 -29.96
N VAL A 137 -4.91 3.67 -30.37
CA VAL A 137 -5.30 2.68 -31.39
C VAL A 137 -5.10 3.20 -32.81
N SER A 138 -5.47 4.46 -33.07
CA SER A 138 -5.56 4.98 -34.45
C SER A 138 -4.39 5.88 -34.86
N HIS A 139 -3.50 6.27 -33.93
CA HIS A 139 -2.33 7.09 -34.28
C HIS A 139 -1.29 6.31 -35.11
N GLY A 140 -0.35 7.02 -35.76
CA GLY A 140 0.79 6.38 -36.39
C GLY A 140 1.65 5.59 -35.40
N ALA A 141 2.64 4.86 -35.91
CA ALA A 141 3.61 4.11 -35.11
C ALA A 141 4.62 5.03 -34.37
N SER A 142 4.45 6.34 -34.48
CA SER A 142 5.30 7.37 -33.85
C SER A 142 4.83 7.75 -32.45
N ASP A 143 5.74 8.34 -31.66
CA ASP A 143 5.37 9.03 -30.43
C ASP A 143 4.40 10.18 -30.71
N ILE A 144 3.52 10.46 -29.75
CA ILE A 144 2.58 11.58 -29.83
C ILE A 144 3.34 12.88 -29.56
N ARG A 145 3.77 13.52 -30.65
CA ARG A 145 4.42 14.84 -30.65
C ARG A 145 3.39 15.96 -30.73
N ALA A 146 3.83 17.19 -30.48
CA ALA A 146 3.03 18.40 -30.58
C ALA A 146 2.28 18.51 -31.92
N SER A 147 2.87 18.10 -33.05
CA SER A 147 2.19 18.09 -34.34
C SER A 147 0.99 17.13 -34.38
N ALA A 148 1.11 15.94 -33.79
CA ALA A 148 0.03 14.97 -33.68
C ALA A 148 -1.09 15.47 -32.77
N VAL A 149 -0.73 16.11 -31.64
CA VAL A 149 -1.68 16.76 -30.73
C VAL A 149 -2.48 17.82 -31.48
N LYS A 150 -1.81 18.73 -32.19
CA LYS A 150 -2.45 19.79 -32.99
C LYS A 150 -3.39 19.21 -34.02
N ALA A 151 -2.91 18.28 -34.84
CA ALA A 151 -3.69 17.68 -35.92
C ALA A 151 -4.96 17.00 -35.39
N TYR A 152 -4.84 16.24 -34.31
CA TYR A 152 -5.98 15.55 -33.70
C TYR A 152 -7.02 16.52 -33.16
N VAL A 153 -6.60 17.51 -32.36
CA VAL A 153 -7.53 18.48 -31.76
C VAL A 153 -8.19 19.35 -32.83
N LYS A 154 -7.44 19.80 -33.85
CA LYS A 154 -8.00 20.54 -34.99
C LYS A 154 -9.03 19.72 -35.76
N SER A 155 -8.82 18.41 -35.92
CA SER A 155 -9.74 17.55 -36.68
C SER A 155 -11.11 17.38 -36.04
N LEU A 156 -11.25 17.70 -34.75
CA LEU A 156 -12.51 17.61 -34.03
C LEU A 156 -13.36 18.87 -34.15
N VAL A 157 -12.78 20.00 -34.56
CA VAL A 157 -13.52 21.24 -34.82
C VAL A 157 -14.08 21.17 -36.24
N PRO A 158 -15.42 21.23 -36.44
CA PRO A 158 -16.00 21.20 -37.77
C PRO A 158 -15.44 22.32 -38.66
N ALA A 159 -15.16 22.00 -39.93
CA ALA A 159 -14.61 22.96 -40.89
C ALA A 159 -15.53 24.18 -41.16
N THR A 160 -16.80 24.11 -40.75
CA THR A 160 -17.79 25.19 -40.83
C THR A 160 -17.67 26.22 -39.71
N ILE A 161 -16.81 25.99 -38.71
CA ILE A 161 -16.60 26.88 -37.56
C ILE A 161 -15.31 27.67 -37.77
N GLU A 162 -15.41 28.99 -37.69
CA GLU A 162 -14.25 29.89 -37.66
C GLU A 162 -13.77 30.04 -36.20
N ALA A 163 -12.59 29.51 -35.90
CA ALA A 163 -11.95 29.62 -34.58
C ALA A 163 -10.45 29.99 -34.71
N PRO A 164 -10.13 31.14 -35.34
CA PRO A 164 -8.75 31.54 -35.63
C PRO A 164 -7.88 31.70 -34.37
N ASP A 165 -8.41 32.23 -33.27
CA ASP A 165 -7.65 32.47 -32.04
C ASP A 165 -7.36 31.15 -31.33
N PHE A 166 -8.34 30.24 -31.26
CA PHE A 166 -8.14 28.88 -30.75
C PHE A 166 -7.08 28.12 -31.57
N PHE A 167 -7.16 28.15 -32.90
CA PHE A 167 -6.18 27.48 -33.75
C PHE A 167 -4.78 28.09 -33.62
N TYR A 168 -4.68 29.42 -33.51
CA TYR A 168 -3.41 30.10 -33.25
C TYR A 168 -2.82 29.73 -31.89
N ALA A 169 -3.64 29.66 -30.84
CA ALA A 169 -3.21 29.20 -29.52
C ALA A 169 -2.74 27.75 -29.54
N LEU A 170 -3.45 26.87 -30.25
CA LEU A 170 -3.08 25.47 -30.42
C LEU A 170 -1.77 25.30 -31.21
N ASP A 171 -1.51 26.16 -32.20
CA ASP A 171 -0.24 26.13 -32.95
C ASP A 171 0.99 26.48 -32.10
N LYS A 172 0.81 27.10 -30.93
CA LYS A 172 1.88 27.33 -29.94
C LYS A 172 2.24 26.10 -29.11
N VAL A 173 1.51 24.98 -29.22
CA VAL A 173 1.91 23.72 -28.57
C VAL A 173 3.28 23.29 -29.13
N SER A 174 4.21 22.93 -28.24
CA SER A 174 5.57 22.54 -28.62
C SER A 174 6.03 21.30 -27.86
N ASP A 175 6.94 20.55 -28.44
CA ASP A 175 7.57 19.39 -27.79
C ASP A 175 8.48 19.79 -26.60
N LYS A 176 8.82 21.08 -26.48
CA LYS A 176 9.69 21.61 -25.41
C LYS A 176 8.94 21.95 -24.13
N SER A 177 7.62 22.09 -24.19
CA SER A 177 6.82 22.57 -23.07
C SER A 177 5.40 22.05 -23.14
N HIS A 178 5.00 21.29 -22.13
CA HIS A 178 3.63 20.81 -22.00
C HIS A 178 2.73 21.87 -21.38
N LYS A 179 1.57 22.14 -21.99
CA LYS A 179 0.60 23.10 -21.47
C LYS A 179 -0.02 22.60 -20.17
N LYS A 180 -0.27 23.50 -19.22
CA LYS A 180 -0.98 23.18 -17.96
C LYS A 180 -2.47 22.99 -18.23
N VAL A 181 -3.16 22.24 -17.37
CA VAL A 181 -4.62 22.04 -17.46
C VAL A 181 -5.37 23.38 -17.43
N SER A 182 -4.92 24.33 -16.61
CA SER A 182 -5.48 25.68 -16.57
C SER A 182 -5.35 26.44 -17.89
N THR A 183 -4.24 26.27 -18.60
CA THR A 183 -4.02 26.86 -19.93
C THR A 183 -4.96 26.24 -20.96
N ILE A 184 -5.12 24.91 -20.95
CA ILE A 184 -6.07 24.22 -21.82
C ILE A 184 -7.49 24.75 -21.57
N ASN A 185 -7.93 24.85 -20.32
CA ASN A 185 -9.26 25.37 -19.99
C ASN A 185 -9.45 26.82 -20.47
N ALA A 186 -8.45 27.69 -20.34
CA ALA A 186 -8.53 29.06 -20.85
C ALA A 186 -8.66 29.11 -22.39
N GLU A 187 -7.97 28.22 -23.11
CA GLU A 187 -8.08 28.11 -24.57
C GLU A 187 -9.46 27.57 -25.01
N ILE A 188 -10.05 26.66 -24.23
CA ILE A 188 -11.42 26.17 -24.46
C ILE A 188 -12.46 27.26 -24.20
N GLU A 189 -12.26 28.11 -23.19
CA GLU A 189 -13.14 29.27 -22.98
C GLU A 189 -12.98 30.33 -24.09
N GLY A 190 -11.78 30.45 -24.67
CA GLY A 190 -11.57 31.21 -25.91
C GLY A 190 -12.39 30.63 -27.07
N LEU A 191 -12.33 29.31 -27.28
CA LEU A 191 -13.14 28.63 -28.29
C LEU A 191 -14.65 28.84 -28.05
N ARG A 192 -15.10 28.80 -26.79
CA ARG A 192 -16.51 29.08 -26.42
C ARG A 192 -16.95 30.45 -26.94
N ALA A 193 -16.10 31.48 -26.80
CA ALA A 193 -16.40 32.81 -27.29
C ALA A 193 -16.49 32.85 -28.83
N GLU A 194 -15.58 32.19 -29.54
CA GLU A 194 -15.55 32.14 -31.00
C GLU A 194 -16.74 31.36 -31.59
N ILE A 195 -17.16 30.25 -30.98
CA ILE A 195 -18.29 29.46 -31.47
C ILE A 195 -19.66 30.03 -31.09
N SER A 196 -19.72 31.02 -30.20
CA SER A 196 -20.99 31.60 -29.72
C SER A 196 -21.82 32.24 -30.85
N SER A 197 -21.16 32.73 -31.90
CA SER A 197 -21.78 33.27 -33.12
C SER A 197 -22.02 32.22 -34.22
N SER A 198 -21.71 30.95 -33.96
CA SER A 198 -21.93 29.86 -34.93
C SER A 198 -23.41 29.48 -35.06
N LYS A 199 -23.75 28.72 -36.10
CA LYS A 199 -25.10 28.19 -36.32
C LYS A 199 -25.47 27.00 -35.42
N LEU A 200 -24.56 26.55 -34.56
CA LEU A 200 -24.79 25.41 -33.68
C LEU A 200 -25.76 25.77 -32.56
N ALA A 201 -26.62 24.83 -32.17
CA ALA A 201 -27.46 24.99 -30.99
C ALA A 201 -26.61 24.96 -29.70
N ALA A 202 -27.08 25.62 -28.63
CA ALA A 202 -26.34 25.69 -27.37
C ALA A 202 -25.91 24.31 -26.79
N PRO A 203 -26.74 23.24 -26.87
CA PRO A 203 -26.31 21.89 -26.45
C PRO A 203 -25.17 21.33 -27.31
N GLU A 204 -25.21 21.53 -28.63
CA GLU A 204 -24.20 21.05 -29.58
C GLU A 204 -22.88 21.81 -29.39
N GLN A 205 -22.94 23.11 -29.08
CA GLN A 205 -21.77 23.91 -28.72
C GLN A 205 -21.10 23.36 -27.46
N GLN A 206 -21.88 23.06 -26.41
CA GLN A 206 -21.33 22.53 -25.16
C GLN A 206 -20.72 21.13 -25.35
N GLU A 207 -21.39 20.25 -26.11
CA GLU A 207 -20.86 18.92 -26.45
C GLU A 207 -19.54 19.01 -27.23
N LEU A 208 -19.44 19.93 -28.20
CA LEU A 208 -18.21 20.17 -28.94
C LEU A 208 -17.09 20.65 -28.00
N LEU A 209 -17.37 21.62 -27.13
CA LEU A 209 -16.39 22.16 -26.18
C LEU A 209 -15.88 21.07 -25.23
N ASP A 210 -16.77 20.22 -24.71
CA ASP A 210 -16.38 19.12 -23.83
C ASP A 210 -15.54 18.06 -24.57
N THR A 211 -15.94 17.71 -25.80
CA THR A 211 -15.18 16.78 -26.65
C THR A 211 -13.78 17.32 -26.96
N VAL A 212 -13.68 18.58 -27.42
CA VAL A 212 -12.40 19.22 -27.75
C VAL A 212 -11.52 19.36 -26.50
N ARG A 213 -12.10 19.74 -25.36
CA ARG A 213 -11.38 19.82 -24.07
C ARG A 213 -10.81 18.48 -23.67
N CYS A 214 -11.61 17.41 -23.69
CA CYS A 214 -11.18 16.07 -23.34
C CYS A 214 -10.12 15.54 -24.31
N ALA A 215 -10.26 15.78 -25.60
CA ALA A 215 -9.28 15.41 -26.62
C ALA A 215 -7.93 16.10 -26.42
N TYR A 216 -7.95 17.41 -26.23
CA TYR A 216 -6.74 18.21 -26.05
C TYR A 216 -6.00 17.81 -24.77
N THR A 217 -6.77 17.55 -23.72
CA THR A 217 -6.28 17.06 -22.44
C THR A 217 -5.63 15.67 -22.57
N ALA A 218 -6.31 14.71 -23.24
CA ALA A 218 -5.77 13.37 -23.49
C ALA A 218 -4.50 13.40 -24.35
N ALA A 219 -4.50 14.17 -25.44
CA ALA A 219 -3.38 14.27 -26.37
C ALA A 219 -2.14 14.88 -25.69
N THR A 220 -2.32 15.92 -24.88
CA THR A 220 -1.22 16.51 -24.09
C THR A 220 -0.67 15.53 -23.05
N ALA A 221 -1.55 14.78 -22.38
CA ALA A 221 -1.13 13.76 -21.42
C ALA A 221 -0.38 12.60 -22.08
N LEU A 222 -0.82 12.10 -23.24
CA LEU A 222 -0.09 11.07 -23.98
C LEU A 222 1.27 11.54 -24.47
N SER A 223 1.41 12.82 -24.83
CA SER A 223 2.71 13.39 -25.19
C SER A 223 3.68 13.34 -24.01
N ARG A 224 3.22 13.75 -22.81
CA ARG A 224 4.00 13.62 -21.56
C ARG A 224 4.34 12.18 -21.23
N PHE A 225 3.37 11.27 -21.32
CA PHE A 225 3.63 9.84 -21.07
C PHE A 225 4.64 9.26 -22.07
N SER A 226 4.59 9.68 -23.34
CA SER A 226 5.56 9.24 -24.36
C SER A 226 6.97 9.72 -24.02
N GLU A 227 7.14 10.97 -23.57
CA GLU A 227 8.43 11.50 -23.12
C GLU A 227 8.95 10.75 -21.89
N MET A 228 8.10 10.58 -20.86
CA MET A 228 8.45 9.83 -19.65
C MET A 228 8.88 8.41 -19.98
N TYR A 229 8.15 7.75 -20.87
CA TYR A 229 8.45 6.39 -21.29
C TYR A 229 9.73 6.28 -22.12
N GLY A 230 9.99 7.26 -23.00
CA GLY A 230 11.23 7.37 -23.76
C GLY A 230 12.47 7.43 -22.86
N SER A 231 12.38 8.12 -21.71
CA SER A 231 13.49 8.24 -20.77
C SER A 231 13.87 6.93 -20.04
N VAL A 232 12.95 5.96 -19.99
CA VAL A 232 13.08 4.73 -19.20
C VAL A 232 13.58 3.55 -20.03
N ARG A 233 13.43 3.59 -21.35
CA ARG A 233 13.78 2.48 -22.24
C ARG A 233 15.26 2.48 -22.57
N MET A 234 15.89 1.32 -22.39
CA MET A 234 17.32 1.14 -22.65
C MET A 234 17.63 0.57 -24.06
N ASP A 235 16.77 -0.27 -24.64
CA ASP A 235 17.18 -1.14 -25.75
C ASP A 235 16.33 -1.08 -27.04
N SER A 236 15.23 -0.31 -27.08
CA SER A 236 14.24 -0.41 -28.16
C SER A 236 13.87 0.94 -28.76
N LYS A 237 13.90 1.03 -30.09
CA LYS A 237 13.40 2.18 -30.87
C LYS A 237 11.87 2.24 -30.96
N VAL A 238 11.18 1.20 -30.48
CA VAL A 238 9.72 1.11 -30.51
C VAL A 238 9.14 2.19 -29.60
N THR A 239 8.03 2.82 -29.92
CA THR A 239 7.37 3.94 -29.18
C THR A 239 6.38 3.45 -28.12
N LEU A 240 5.88 4.36 -27.25
CA LEU A 240 4.80 4.03 -26.28
C LEU A 240 3.60 3.44 -27.00
N VAL A 241 3.21 4.13 -28.06
CA VAL A 241 2.03 3.83 -28.86
C VAL A 241 2.18 2.48 -29.55
N GLU A 242 3.34 2.20 -30.16
CA GLU A 242 3.59 0.92 -30.83
C GLU A 242 3.51 -0.27 -29.87
N ARG A 243 4.12 -0.17 -28.68
CA ARG A 243 4.05 -1.27 -27.70
C ARG A 243 2.67 -1.45 -27.11
N PHE A 244 1.99 -0.35 -26.78
CA PHE A 244 0.60 -0.44 -26.36
C PHE A 244 -0.25 -1.15 -27.42
N ARG A 245 -0.12 -0.74 -28.69
CA ARG A 245 -0.87 -1.31 -29.81
C ARG A 245 -0.59 -2.79 -30.01
N TYR A 246 0.68 -3.19 -29.91
CA TYR A 246 1.07 -4.60 -29.97
C TYR A 246 0.25 -5.47 -29.01
N HIS A 247 0.08 -5.03 -27.76
CA HIS A 247 -0.74 -5.75 -26.78
C HIS A 247 -2.24 -5.61 -27.07
N TYR A 248 -2.69 -4.40 -27.41
CA TYR A 248 -4.09 -4.11 -27.69
C TYR A 248 -4.67 -4.95 -28.85
N GLU A 249 -3.90 -5.12 -29.93
CA GLU A 249 -4.30 -5.93 -31.10
C GLU A 249 -4.43 -7.42 -30.76
N ALA A 250 -3.57 -7.94 -29.87
CA ALA A 250 -3.69 -9.31 -29.36
C ALA A 250 -5.00 -9.52 -28.58
N PHE A 251 -5.44 -8.51 -27.81
CA PHE A 251 -6.70 -8.59 -27.05
C PHE A 251 -7.94 -8.42 -27.91
N CYS A 252 -7.84 -7.66 -29.00
CA CYS A 252 -8.94 -7.46 -29.95
C CYS A 252 -9.14 -8.64 -30.92
N GLY A 253 -8.37 -9.74 -30.78
CA GLY A 253 -8.44 -10.88 -31.69
C GLY A 253 -7.91 -10.59 -33.09
N ARG A 254 -7.20 -9.48 -33.28
CA ARG A 254 -6.52 -9.14 -34.56
C ARG A 254 -5.21 -9.91 -34.74
N ARG A 255 -4.76 -10.58 -33.67
CA ARG A 255 -3.62 -11.47 -33.64
C ARG A 255 -3.93 -12.66 -32.71
N GLU A 256 -3.29 -13.80 -32.97
CA GLU A 256 -3.33 -14.94 -32.06
C GLU A 256 -2.74 -14.55 -30.68
N PRO A 257 -3.50 -14.69 -29.59
CA PRO A 257 -3.04 -14.30 -28.26
C PRO A 257 -1.93 -15.25 -27.80
N ASP A 258 -0.79 -14.69 -27.42
CA ASP A 258 0.28 -15.45 -26.78
C ASP A 258 -0.06 -15.78 -25.30
N ARG A 259 0.78 -16.60 -24.67
CA ARG A 259 0.60 -17.00 -23.27
C ARG A 259 0.55 -15.80 -22.31
N LEU A 260 1.25 -14.71 -22.64
CA LEU A 260 1.26 -13.49 -21.84
C LEU A 260 -0.11 -12.80 -21.96
N ALA A 261 -0.61 -12.62 -23.18
CA ALA A 261 -1.89 -12.02 -23.46
C ALA A 261 -3.05 -12.78 -22.79
N THR A 262 -3.10 -14.11 -22.92
CA THR A 262 -4.09 -14.95 -22.23
C THR A 262 -4.03 -14.78 -20.72
N SER A 263 -2.82 -14.63 -20.15
CA SER A 263 -2.66 -14.41 -18.71
C SER A 263 -3.19 -13.05 -18.28
N HIS A 264 -2.95 -11.99 -19.05
CA HIS A 264 -3.46 -10.65 -18.72
C HIS A 264 -4.98 -10.59 -18.77
N ILE A 265 -5.60 -11.18 -19.80
CA ILE A 265 -7.06 -11.30 -19.90
C ILE A 265 -7.61 -12.06 -18.69
N GLY A 266 -7.05 -13.25 -18.40
CA GLY A 266 -7.53 -14.09 -17.30
C GLY A 266 -7.38 -13.44 -15.93
N LEU A 267 -6.32 -12.65 -15.71
CA LEU A 267 -6.17 -11.87 -14.48
C LEU A 267 -7.20 -10.74 -14.41
N PHE A 268 -7.43 -10.03 -15.52
CA PHE A 268 -8.40 -8.94 -15.55
C PHE A 268 -9.81 -9.44 -15.30
N ASP A 269 -10.29 -10.38 -16.12
CA ASP A 269 -11.66 -10.89 -16.03
C ASP A 269 -11.87 -11.70 -14.74
N GLY A 270 -10.86 -12.47 -14.32
CA GLY A 270 -10.93 -13.35 -13.16
C GLY A 270 -10.81 -12.67 -11.81
N PHE A 271 -10.16 -11.51 -11.71
CA PHE A 271 -9.91 -10.81 -10.45
C PHE A 271 -10.25 -9.32 -10.49
N ILE A 272 -9.68 -8.56 -11.43
CA ILE A 272 -9.82 -7.09 -11.46
C ILE A 272 -11.27 -6.68 -11.72
N ALA A 273 -11.93 -7.33 -12.68
CA ALA A 273 -13.30 -7.02 -13.05
C ALA A 273 -14.33 -7.68 -12.13
N SER A 274 -14.02 -8.85 -11.59
CA SER A 274 -14.90 -9.63 -10.72
C SER A 274 -14.96 -9.09 -9.30
N GLY A 275 -13.95 -8.31 -8.88
CA GLY A 275 -13.90 -7.73 -7.55
C GLY A 275 -13.69 -8.75 -6.44
N LEU A 276 -13.04 -9.87 -6.76
CA LEU A 276 -12.68 -10.87 -5.76
C LEU A 276 -11.82 -10.24 -4.66
N PRO A 277 -11.94 -10.70 -3.41
CA PRO A 277 -11.23 -10.10 -2.27
C PRO A 277 -9.74 -10.42 -2.25
N ASP A 278 -9.28 -11.41 -3.04
CA ASP A 278 -7.89 -11.81 -3.05
C ASP A 278 -7.45 -12.40 -4.42
N ALA A 279 -6.29 -11.97 -4.89
CA ALA A 279 -5.61 -12.52 -6.07
C ALA A 279 -4.52 -13.55 -5.72
N SER A 280 -4.29 -13.81 -4.43
CA SER A 280 -3.33 -14.81 -3.97
C SER A 280 -3.73 -16.19 -4.51
N GLY A 281 -2.78 -16.89 -5.13
CA GLY A 281 -3.05 -18.17 -5.79
C GLY A 281 -3.77 -18.06 -7.15
N ASN A 282 -4.00 -16.85 -7.67
CA ASN A 282 -4.48 -16.69 -9.04
C ASN A 282 -3.41 -17.16 -10.03
N GLY A 283 -3.66 -18.26 -10.73
CA GLY A 283 -2.69 -18.87 -11.65
C GLY A 283 -2.25 -17.94 -12.80
N HIS A 284 -3.05 -16.95 -13.18
CA HIS A 284 -2.68 -15.95 -14.18
C HIS A 284 -1.71 -14.90 -13.62
N LEU A 285 -1.88 -14.50 -12.36
CA LEU A 285 -0.94 -13.64 -11.65
C LEU A 285 0.41 -14.33 -11.49
N GLU A 286 0.41 -15.59 -11.03
CA GLU A 286 1.62 -16.40 -10.89
C GLU A 286 2.40 -16.51 -12.20
N ARG A 287 1.69 -16.80 -13.28
CA ARG A 287 2.29 -16.90 -14.62
C ARG A 287 2.89 -15.57 -15.08
N GLN A 288 2.21 -14.45 -14.89
CA GLN A 288 2.75 -13.12 -15.24
C GLN A 288 4.01 -12.81 -14.42
N PHE A 289 4.00 -13.13 -13.11
CA PHE A 289 5.17 -12.92 -12.25
C PHE A 289 6.35 -13.81 -12.65
N ALA A 290 6.10 -15.07 -13.02
CA ALA A 290 7.12 -15.99 -13.51
C ALA A 290 7.74 -15.50 -14.82
N ILE A 291 6.92 -15.05 -15.78
CA ILE A 291 7.41 -14.47 -17.04
C ILE A 291 8.27 -13.24 -16.74
N PHE A 292 7.80 -12.30 -15.92
CA PHE A 292 8.57 -11.11 -15.55
C PHE A 292 9.90 -11.48 -14.87
N SER A 293 9.87 -12.42 -13.92
CA SER A 293 11.05 -12.94 -13.21
C SER A 293 12.09 -13.51 -14.18
N GLN A 294 11.65 -14.28 -15.17
CA GLN A 294 12.53 -14.79 -16.23
C GLN A 294 13.15 -13.65 -17.05
N GLN A 295 12.37 -12.64 -17.42
CA GLN A 295 12.84 -11.50 -18.23
C GLN A 295 13.88 -10.62 -17.53
N VAL A 296 13.86 -10.60 -16.19
CA VAL A 296 14.87 -9.90 -15.38
C VAL A 296 15.95 -10.84 -14.85
N GLY A 297 15.98 -12.10 -15.28
CA GLY A 297 16.95 -13.09 -14.79
C GLY A 297 16.93 -13.24 -13.27
N ALA A 298 15.74 -13.17 -12.66
CA ALA A 298 15.57 -13.35 -11.23
C ALA A 298 15.93 -14.78 -10.81
N ARG A 299 16.58 -14.89 -9.66
CA ARG A 299 16.96 -16.17 -9.04
C ARG A 299 16.01 -16.46 -7.88
N SER A 300 15.67 -17.73 -7.70
CA SER A 300 14.93 -18.18 -6.51
C SER A 300 15.89 -18.46 -5.35
N VAL A 301 15.35 -18.41 -4.14
CA VAL A 301 16.10 -18.74 -2.91
C VAL A 301 16.39 -20.23 -2.86
N GLU A 302 15.41 -21.04 -3.25
CA GLU A 302 15.43 -22.50 -3.21
C GLU A 302 16.41 -23.10 -4.23
N ALA A 303 16.68 -22.39 -5.33
CA ALA A 303 17.67 -22.81 -6.31
C ALA A 303 19.11 -22.37 -5.94
N PHE A 304 19.28 -21.61 -4.85
CA PHE A 304 20.58 -21.12 -4.41
C PHE A 304 21.12 -21.96 -3.24
N GLU A 305 21.84 -23.02 -3.60
CA GLU A 305 22.33 -24.06 -2.69
C GLU A 305 23.00 -23.53 -1.39
N PRO A 306 23.91 -22.53 -1.41
CA PRO A 306 24.54 -22.08 -0.17
C PRO A 306 23.57 -21.50 0.86
N LEU A 307 22.52 -20.80 0.40
CA LEU A 307 21.50 -20.25 1.29
C LEU A 307 20.54 -21.35 1.75
N TYR A 308 20.19 -22.29 0.87
CA TYR A 308 19.36 -23.43 1.24
C TYR A 308 20.02 -24.28 2.33
N GLN A 309 21.32 -24.55 2.22
CA GLN A 309 22.09 -25.25 3.26
C GLN A 309 22.12 -24.51 4.59
N LEU A 310 22.20 -23.18 4.57
CA LEU A 310 22.09 -22.37 5.79
C LEU A 310 20.69 -22.52 6.43
N VAL A 311 19.63 -22.42 5.62
CA VAL A 311 18.25 -22.60 6.11
C VAL A 311 18.09 -23.97 6.78
N LEU A 312 18.50 -25.05 6.10
CA LEU A 312 18.46 -26.40 6.65
C LEU A 312 19.22 -26.51 7.98
N ALA A 313 20.47 -26.02 8.03
CA ALA A 313 21.27 -26.04 9.26
C ALA A 313 20.62 -25.26 10.42
N THR A 314 19.83 -24.23 10.11
CA THR A 314 19.05 -23.48 11.10
C THR A 314 17.67 -24.07 11.41
N GLU A 315 17.12 -24.97 10.60
CA GLU A 315 15.82 -25.59 10.89
C GLU A 315 15.95 -26.90 11.69
N GLU A 316 17.15 -27.46 11.78
CA GLU A 316 17.41 -28.71 12.50
C GLU A 316 17.01 -28.67 13.99
N GLU A 317 16.51 -29.82 14.48
CA GLU A 317 16.09 -29.97 15.86
C GLU A 317 17.27 -29.81 16.83
N TYR A 318 18.44 -30.31 16.44
CA TYR A 318 19.70 -30.17 17.16
C TYR A 318 20.68 -29.39 16.30
N ARG A 319 20.72 -28.07 16.51
CA ARG A 319 21.62 -27.18 15.76
C ARG A 319 23.05 -27.37 16.21
N ASP A 320 23.92 -27.75 15.28
CA ASP A 320 25.37 -27.68 15.48
C ASP A 320 25.87 -26.27 15.14
N PRO A 321 26.35 -25.49 16.13
CA PRO A 321 26.89 -24.14 15.88
C PRO A 321 28.04 -24.17 14.87
N VAL A 322 28.82 -25.25 14.83
CA VAL A 322 29.92 -25.41 13.87
C VAL A 322 29.36 -25.57 12.45
N ALA A 323 28.33 -26.40 12.28
CA ALA A 323 27.67 -26.56 10.98
C ALA A 323 27.03 -25.25 10.48
N ILE A 324 26.41 -24.47 11.37
CA ILE A 324 25.83 -23.16 11.04
C ILE A 324 26.92 -22.17 10.59
N GLU A 325 28.02 -22.05 11.34
CA GLU A 325 29.14 -21.17 10.97
C GLU A 325 29.82 -21.61 9.66
N GLN A 326 29.91 -22.91 9.41
CA GLN A 326 30.36 -23.45 8.12
C GLN A 326 29.41 -23.09 6.98
N ALA A 327 28.09 -23.16 7.20
CA ALA A 327 27.09 -22.78 6.21
C ALA A 327 27.16 -21.28 5.89
N PHE A 328 27.31 -20.41 6.90
CA PHE A 328 27.58 -18.99 6.69
C PHE A 328 28.86 -18.76 5.90
N SER A 329 29.96 -19.43 6.27
CA SER A 329 31.25 -19.29 5.59
C SER A 329 31.13 -19.67 4.10
N LYS A 330 30.44 -20.78 3.79
CA LYS A 330 30.17 -21.21 2.40
C LYS A 330 29.35 -20.17 1.64
N LEU A 331 28.31 -19.63 2.27
CA LEU A 331 27.45 -18.59 1.69
C LEU A 331 28.25 -17.32 1.38
N GLU A 332 29.08 -16.85 2.31
CA GLU A 332 29.88 -15.62 2.19
C GLU A 332 31.00 -15.71 1.15
N GLN A 333 31.57 -16.90 0.96
CA GLN A 333 32.59 -17.15 -0.05
C GLN A 333 32.01 -17.29 -1.47
N HIS A 334 30.69 -17.46 -1.60
CA HIS A 334 30.07 -17.63 -2.90
C HIS A 334 30.12 -16.32 -3.72
N PRO A 335 30.46 -16.35 -5.03
CA PRO A 335 30.54 -15.14 -5.86
C PRO A 335 29.25 -14.30 -5.88
N ASP A 336 28.10 -14.98 -5.77
CA ASP A 336 26.78 -14.36 -5.76
C ASP A 336 26.30 -13.88 -4.37
N TYR A 337 27.13 -13.98 -3.33
CA TYR A 337 26.76 -13.61 -1.95
C TYR A 337 26.10 -12.23 -1.84
N ARG A 338 26.59 -11.25 -2.61
CA ARG A 338 26.07 -9.87 -2.60
C ARG A 338 24.57 -9.76 -2.92
N LEU A 339 24.00 -10.72 -3.67
CA LEU A 339 22.57 -10.77 -3.95
C LEU A 339 21.76 -11.27 -2.73
N PHE A 340 22.35 -12.18 -1.96
CA PHE A 340 21.72 -12.89 -0.86
C PHE A 340 22.12 -12.37 0.54
N GLU A 341 22.97 -11.37 0.61
CA GLU A 341 23.50 -10.81 1.86
C GLU A 341 22.40 -10.39 2.84
N ALA A 342 21.29 -9.84 2.33
CA ALA A 342 20.12 -9.50 3.16
C ALA A 342 19.50 -10.72 3.87
N PHE A 343 19.51 -11.90 3.23
CA PHE A 343 19.02 -13.15 3.80
C PHE A 343 19.97 -13.67 4.88
N ALA A 344 21.28 -13.55 4.66
CA ALA A 344 22.28 -13.88 5.67
C ALA A 344 22.12 -13.00 6.92
N TRP A 345 21.88 -11.70 6.75
CA TRP A 345 21.60 -10.80 7.88
C TRP A 345 20.32 -11.17 8.62
N GLN A 346 19.26 -11.57 7.91
CA GLN A 346 18.03 -12.06 8.53
C GLN A 346 18.27 -13.33 9.34
N ALA A 347 18.99 -14.32 8.79
CA ALA A 347 19.34 -15.54 9.51
C ALA A 347 20.14 -15.25 10.79
N ARG A 348 21.12 -14.34 10.73
CA ARG A 348 21.86 -13.87 11.90
C ARG A 348 20.97 -13.21 12.95
N ALA A 349 19.99 -12.43 12.51
CA ALA A 349 19.04 -11.77 13.40
C ALA A 349 18.17 -12.77 14.16
N VAL A 350 17.71 -13.83 13.50
CA VAL A 350 16.94 -14.92 14.11
C VAL A 350 17.80 -15.68 15.12
N LEU A 351 19.02 -16.07 14.76
CA LEU A 351 19.95 -16.75 15.67
C LEU A 351 20.27 -15.90 16.92
N ALA A 352 20.43 -14.58 16.74
CA ALA A 352 20.62 -13.67 17.86
C ALA A 352 19.39 -13.61 18.79
N LEU A 353 18.16 -13.67 18.25
CA LEU A 353 16.94 -13.74 19.07
C LEU A 353 16.91 -15.02 19.89
N GLU A 354 17.21 -16.16 19.28
CA GLU A 354 17.22 -17.43 20.00
C GLU A 354 18.23 -17.49 21.15
N ASN A 355 19.36 -16.79 20.98
CA ASN A 355 20.37 -16.65 22.03
C ASN A 355 20.01 -15.59 23.10
N GLY A 356 18.85 -14.93 23.02
CA GLY A 356 18.47 -13.87 23.94
C GLY A 356 19.08 -12.49 23.65
N GLU A 357 19.80 -12.34 22.54
CA GLU A 357 20.54 -11.12 22.18
C GLU A 357 19.65 -10.12 21.41
N THR A 358 18.57 -9.64 22.03
CA THR A 358 17.57 -8.77 21.39
C THR A 358 18.15 -7.49 20.77
N ALA A 359 19.12 -6.85 21.43
CA ALA A 359 19.78 -5.65 20.94
C ALA A 359 20.62 -5.93 19.66
N ARG A 360 21.31 -7.08 19.63
CA ARG A 360 22.11 -7.49 18.47
C ARG A 360 21.21 -7.90 17.31
N SER A 361 20.11 -8.60 17.58
CA SER A 361 19.10 -8.92 16.58
C SER A 361 18.51 -7.67 15.93
N LEU A 362 18.13 -6.66 16.73
CA LEU A 362 17.66 -5.38 16.20
C LEU A 362 18.69 -4.72 15.27
N ALA A 363 19.97 -4.74 15.65
CA ALA A 363 21.05 -4.21 14.81
C ALA A 363 21.15 -4.96 13.48
N PHE A 364 21.02 -6.30 13.49
CA PHE A 364 21.02 -7.11 12.28
C PHE A 364 19.80 -6.85 11.39
N TYR A 365 18.58 -6.76 11.93
CA TYR A 365 17.41 -6.37 11.13
C TYR A 365 17.56 -4.97 10.51
N ARG A 366 18.15 -4.03 11.23
CA ARG A 366 18.48 -2.70 10.68
C ARG A 366 19.51 -2.77 9.56
N ASN A 367 20.37 -3.78 9.51
CA ASN A 367 21.31 -4.01 8.41
C ASN A 367 20.65 -4.62 7.17
N VAL A 368 19.52 -5.33 7.30
CA VAL A 368 18.75 -5.85 6.17
C VAL A 368 18.12 -4.72 5.33
N LEU A 369 17.53 -3.73 6.00
CA LEU A 369 16.68 -2.72 5.33
C LEU A 369 17.39 -1.82 4.32
N PRO A 370 18.67 -1.42 4.48
CA PRO A 370 19.41 -0.71 3.43
C PRO A 370 19.45 -1.45 2.08
N TYR A 371 19.33 -2.78 2.05
CA TYR A 371 19.28 -3.55 0.82
C TYR A 371 17.99 -3.33 0.03
N SER A 372 16.91 -2.84 0.65
CA SER A 372 15.67 -2.46 -0.05
C SER A 372 15.87 -1.34 -1.08
N LYS A 373 16.91 -0.51 -0.90
CA LYS A 373 17.29 0.51 -1.89
C LYS A 373 17.99 -0.12 -3.10
N LYS A 374 18.60 -1.29 -2.92
CA LYS A 374 19.37 -1.98 -3.94
C LYS A 374 18.53 -3.00 -4.69
N GLN A 375 17.62 -3.71 -4.03
CA GLN A 375 16.79 -4.78 -4.60
C GLN A 375 15.43 -4.87 -3.89
N GLN A 376 14.45 -5.53 -4.53
CA GLN A 376 13.17 -5.83 -3.88
C GLN A 376 13.33 -7.02 -2.94
N LEU A 377 13.21 -6.77 -1.63
CA LEU A 377 13.35 -7.83 -0.61
C LEU A 377 12.04 -8.59 -0.36
N GLY A 378 10.88 -8.01 -0.68
CA GLY A 378 9.58 -8.64 -0.39
C GLY A 378 9.43 -9.01 1.07
N HIS A 379 8.96 -10.24 1.33
CA HIS A 379 8.69 -10.78 2.66
C HIS A 379 9.91 -10.69 3.59
N VAL A 380 11.14 -10.89 3.09
CA VAL A 380 12.39 -10.72 3.86
C VAL A 380 12.46 -9.35 4.50
N GLY A 381 12.24 -8.31 3.69
CA GLY A 381 12.24 -6.94 4.19
C GLY A 381 11.03 -6.66 5.08
N PHE A 382 9.86 -7.23 4.76
CA PHE A 382 8.63 -7.08 5.54
C PHE A 382 8.83 -7.61 6.97
N TYR A 383 9.32 -8.85 7.12
CA TYR A 383 9.61 -9.44 8.42
C TYR A 383 10.72 -8.70 9.14
N ALA A 384 11.80 -8.31 8.45
CA ALA A 384 12.86 -7.52 9.05
C ALA A 384 12.36 -6.16 9.59
N ALA A 385 11.51 -5.47 8.85
CA ALA A 385 10.90 -4.22 9.31
C ALA A 385 9.94 -4.46 10.48
N SER A 386 9.11 -5.50 10.40
CA SER A 386 8.16 -5.85 11.47
C SER A 386 8.86 -6.20 12.77
N TYR A 387 9.89 -7.03 12.71
CA TYR A 387 10.61 -7.43 13.91
C TYR A 387 11.45 -6.29 14.48
N ALA A 388 12.04 -5.44 13.62
CA ALA A 388 12.70 -4.23 14.08
C ALA A 388 11.71 -3.30 14.82
N ILE A 389 10.49 -3.12 14.31
CA ILE A 389 9.44 -2.34 14.98
C ILE A 389 9.09 -2.97 16.34
N ALA A 390 8.86 -4.28 16.40
CA ALA A 390 8.51 -4.97 17.64
C ALA A 390 9.63 -4.88 18.70
N LEU A 391 10.89 -5.12 18.29
CA LEU A 391 12.06 -5.02 19.17
C LEU A 391 12.31 -3.59 19.66
N GLU A 392 12.02 -2.57 18.85
CA GLU A 392 12.06 -1.17 19.28
C GLU A 392 10.98 -0.85 20.32
N VAL A 393 9.75 -1.38 20.15
CA VAL A 393 8.68 -1.24 21.13
C VAL A 393 9.04 -1.92 22.46
N MET A 394 9.71 -3.09 22.39
CA MET A 394 10.18 -3.84 23.57
C MET A 394 11.19 -3.10 24.43
N GLN A 395 11.97 -2.17 23.87
CA GLN A 395 12.98 -1.44 24.64
C GLN A 395 12.39 -0.50 25.68
N GLU A 396 11.07 -0.23 25.64
CA GLU A 396 10.33 0.64 26.57
C GLU A 396 10.89 2.08 26.68
N THR A 397 11.88 2.45 25.87
CA THR A 397 12.46 3.79 25.79
C THR A 397 11.60 4.68 24.88
N PRO A 398 11.30 5.93 25.28
CA PRO A 398 10.61 6.87 24.41
C PRO A 398 11.39 7.09 23.11
N LEU A 399 10.83 6.66 21.99
CA LEU A 399 11.40 6.92 20.67
C LEU A 399 11.04 8.34 20.21
N PRO A 400 11.95 9.05 19.52
CA PRO A 400 11.61 10.32 18.91
C PRO A 400 10.42 10.19 17.97
N HIS A 401 9.58 11.24 17.91
CA HIS A 401 8.44 11.25 17.01
C HIS A 401 8.88 11.01 15.56
N GLY A 402 8.27 10.02 14.90
CA GLY A 402 8.54 9.67 13.51
C GLY A 402 9.83 8.85 13.29
N HIS A 403 10.53 8.43 14.35
CA HIS A 403 11.70 7.54 14.25
C HIS A 403 11.38 6.24 13.50
N GLN A 404 10.21 5.66 13.74
CA GLN A 404 9.77 4.41 13.11
C GLN A 404 9.15 4.61 11.72
N ASN A 405 8.92 5.85 11.26
CA ASN A 405 8.24 6.11 9.99
C ASN A 405 8.89 5.41 8.78
N PRO A 406 10.23 5.34 8.65
CA PRO A 406 10.85 4.58 7.56
C PRO A 406 10.51 3.08 7.62
N LEU A 407 10.54 2.48 8.81
CA LEU A 407 10.20 1.06 9.02
C LEU A 407 8.74 0.80 8.69
N ILE A 408 7.84 1.62 9.24
CA ILE A 408 6.39 1.53 9.03
C ILE A 408 6.06 1.69 7.54
N SER A 409 6.64 2.70 6.88
CA SER A 409 6.40 2.93 5.45
C SER A 409 6.88 1.75 4.62
N TYR A 410 8.07 1.22 4.90
CA TYR A 410 8.59 0.07 4.18
C TYR A 410 7.74 -1.18 4.40
N ARG A 411 7.34 -1.45 5.65
CA ARG A 411 6.47 -2.56 6.02
C ARG A 411 5.16 -2.49 5.23
N ILE A 412 4.45 -1.37 5.29
CA ILE A 412 3.16 -1.21 4.59
C ILE A 412 3.33 -1.34 3.07
N GLU A 413 4.38 -0.75 2.50
CA GLU A 413 4.64 -0.85 1.06
C GLU A 413 5.07 -2.26 0.59
N SER A 414 5.40 -3.17 1.51
CA SER A 414 5.80 -4.55 1.22
C SER A 414 4.80 -5.58 1.77
N GLU A 415 3.75 -5.11 2.44
CA GLU A 415 2.69 -5.93 3.00
C GLU A 415 1.80 -6.43 1.86
N GLN A 416 1.57 -7.74 1.85
CA GLN A 416 0.57 -8.33 0.99
C GLN A 416 -0.80 -7.96 1.52
N GLN A 417 -1.60 -7.26 0.72
CA GLN A 417 -2.99 -7.05 1.06
C GLN A 417 -3.70 -8.39 1.00
N VAL A 418 -4.52 -8.66 2.02
CA VAL A 418 -5.36 -9.85 2.12
C VAL A 418 -6.74 -9.41 2.57
N GLY A 419 -7.78 -10.08 2.08
CA GLY A 419 -9.14 -9.85 2.53
C GLY A 419 -9.30 -10.29 3.99
N GLU A 420 -9.29 -9.34 4.92
CA GLU A 420 -9.52 -9.65 6.34
C GLU A 420 -11.01 -9.56 6.68
N LEU A 421 -11.55 -10.66 7.22
CA LEU A 421 -12.86 -10.64 7.88
C LEU A 421 -12.72 -9.94 9.23
N ARG A 422 -13.27 -8.74 9.33
CA ARG A 422 -13.33 -8.01 10.61
C ARG A 422 -14.50 -8.51 11.44
N MET A 423 -14.19 -9.17 12.55
CA MET A 423 -15.19 -9.53 13.55
C MET A 423 -15.28 -8.42 14.60
N GLU A 424 -16.50 -8.08 14.99
CA GLU A 424 -16.73 -7.24 16.18
C GLU A 424 -16.34 -8.01 17.43
N PHE A 425 -15.65 -7.33 18.35
CA PHE A 425 -15.21 -7.95 19.60
C PHE A 425 -16.13 -7.51 20.75
N PRO A 426 -16.45 -8.41 21.69
CA PRO A 426 -17.29 -8.05 22.82
C PRO A 426 -16.54 -7.13 23.77
N THR A 427 -17.31 -6.28 24.43
CA THR A 427 -16.89 -5.47 25.58
C THR A 427 -17.82 -5.75 26.75
N VAL A 428 -17.49 -5.19 27.91
CA VAL A 428 -18.33 -5.25 29.12
C VAL A 428 -19.70 -4.55 28.93
N PHE A 429 -19.84 -3.73 27.88
CA PHE A 429 -21.05 -2.98 27.59
C PHE A 429 -21.92 -3.64 26.51
N SER A 430 -21.30 -4.25 25.49
CA SER A 430 -22.00 -4.84 24.34
C SER A 430 -21.31 -6.11 23.87
N PRO A 431 -22.05 -7.16 23.47
CA PRO A 431 -21.49 -8.35 22.83
C PRO A 431 -20.89 -8.05 21.44
N PHE A 432 -21.31 -6.94 20.83
CA PHE A 432 -20.93 -6.51 19.49
C PHE A 432 -20.51 -5.05 19.57
N ASN A 433 -19.20 -4.79 19.57
CA ASN A 433 -18.66 -3.44 19.59
C ASN A 433 -17.88 -3.15 18.31
N GLN A 434 -18.16 -2.00 17.71
CA GLN A 434 -17.39 -1.51 16.58
C GLN A 434 -15.94 -1.29 17.04
N GLN A 435 -15.00 -1.82 16.26
CA GLN A 435 -13.59 -1.64 16.55
C GLN A 435 -13.20 -0.15 16.44
N PRO A 436 -12.30 0.35 17.30
CA PRO A 436 -11.76 1.68 17.16
C PRO A 436 -11.06 1.85 15.81
N GLU A 437 -11.28 2.98 15.14
CA GLU A 437 -10.55 3.33 13.93
C GLU A 437 -9.11 3.73 14.26
N TRP A 438 -8.18 2.80 14.04
CA TRP A 438 -6.75 3.10 14.15
C TRP A 438 -6.19 3.62 12.83
N PRO A 439 -5.34 4.67 12.84
CA PRO A 439 -4.57 5.07 11.67
C PRO A 439 -3.68 3.92 11.17
N ALA A 440 -3.45 3.84 9.85
CA ALA A 440 -2.64 2.77 9.26
C ALA A 440 -1.23 2.61 9.88
N PRO A 441 -0.50 3.69 10.27
CA PRO A 441 0.76 3.54 10.99
C PRO A 441 0.63 2.78 12.32
N VAL A 442 -0.46 2.99 13.08
CA VAL A 442 -0.71 2.31 14.35
C VAL A 442 -1.06 0.84 14.09
N GLN A 443 -1.92 0.58 13.10
CA GLN A 443 -2.24 -0.79 12.67
C GLN A 443 -0.99 -1.55 12.25
N ALA A 444 -0.10 -0.92 11.49
CA ALA A 444 1.17 -1.51 11.07
C ALA A 444 2.05 -1.90 12.26
N VAL A 445 2.17 -1.05 13.28
CA VAL A 445 2.92 -1.37 14.50
C VAL A 445 2.28 -2.53 15.25
N PHE A 446 0.96 -2.52 15.41
CA PHE A 446 0.23 -3.59 16.09
C PHE A 446 0.37 -4.94 15.38
N SER A 447 0.17 -4.95 14.06
CA SER A 447 0.38 -6.14 13.24
C SER A 447 1.84 -6.61 13.31
N SER A 448 2.83 -5.72 13.30
CA SER A 448 4.24 -6.12 13.48
C SER A 448 4.52 -6.79 14.82
N ILE A 449 3.89 -6.32 15.91
CA ILE A 449 3.98 -6.97 17.22
C ILE A 449 3.32 -8.35 17.18
N ARG A 450 2.17 -8.48 16.52
CA ARG A 450 1.46 -9.75 16.33
C ARG A 450 2.30 -10.75 15.55
N GLU A 451 2.80 -10.38 14.36
CA GLU A 451 3.63 -11.25 13.52
C GLU A 451 4.85 -11.73 14.32
N PHE A 452 5.58 -10.81 14.95
CA PHE A 452 6.72 -11.16 15.79
C PHE A 452 6.35 -12.15 16.90
N ASN A 453 5.28 -11.88 17.66
CA ASN A 453 4.86 -12.74 18.76
C ASN A 453 4.37 -14.12 18.29
N THR A 454 3.69 -14.20 17.14
CA THR A 454 3.23 -15.45 16.53
C THR A 454 4.43 -16.29 16.10
N ASP A 455 5.37 -15.71 15.36
CA ASP A 455 6.54 -16.43 14.86
C ASP A 455 7.44 -16.89 16.03
N MET A 456 7.62 -16.06 17.07
CA MET A 456 8.32 -16.45 18.29
C MET A 456 7.58 -17.55 19.09
N LEU A 457 6.28 -17.73 18.90
CA LEU A 457 5.53 -18.83 19.53
C LEU A 457 5.79 -20.16 18.82
N GLU A 458 5.99 -20.14 17.51
CA GLU A 458 6.32 -21.31 16.70
C GLU A 458 7.77 -21.79 16.95
N LEU A 459 8.67 -20.85 17.22
CA LEU A 459 10.03 -21.14 17.66
C LEU A 459 10.02 -21.64 19.12
N ALA A 460 9.84 -22.96 19.30
CA ALA A 460 9.71 -23.64 20.60
C ALA A 460 10.84 -23.39 21.63
N ARG A 461 11.89 -22.67 21.25
CA ARG A 461 13.13 -22.43 22.01
C ARG A 461 13.27 -20.99 22.51
N ILE A 462 12.33 -20.10 22.19
CA ILE A 462 12.41 -18.68 22.57
C ILE A 462 12.04 -18.47 24.05
N PRO A 463 12.92 -17.84 24.87
CA PRO A 463 12.61 -17.43 26.23
C PRO A 463 11.41 -16.48 26.31
N ARG A 464 10.66 -16.52 27.41
CA ARG A 464 9.46 -15.69 27.60
C ARG A 464 9.76 -14.20 27.62
N GLU A 465 10.99 -13.84 27.94
CA GLU A 465 11.50 -12.49 28.05
C GLU A 465 11.66 -11.80 26.68
N ILE A 466 11.62 -12.59 25.59
CA ILE A 466 11.83 -12.12 24.22
C ILE A 466 10.51 -11.74 23.52
N TYR A 467 9.35 -12.06 24.11
CA TYR A 467 8.07 -11.64 23.53
C TYR A 467 7.85 -10.13 23.69
N CYS A 468 7.26 -9.52 22.66
CA CYS A 468 6.90 -8.12 22.71
C CYS A 468 5.60 -7.93 23.51
N ASN A 469 5.74 -7.47 24.76
CA ASN A 469 4.61 -7.18 25.65
C ASN A 469 4.46 -5.67 25.93
N PRO A 470 3.80 -4.90 25.06
CA PRO A 470 3.57 -3.48 25.30
C PRO A 470 2.58 -3.21 26.45
N LEU A 471 1.89 -4.23 26.96
CA LEU A 471 0.92 -4.12 28.06
C LEU A 471 1.51 -4.40 29.45
N LYS A 472 2.82 -4.65 29.53
CA LYS A 472 3.53 -4.93 30.79
C LYS A 472 3.26 -3.88 31.87
N LYS A 473 3.22 -2.60 31.51
CA LYS A 473 2.90 -1.49 32.43
C LYS A 473 1.48 -1.60 33.01
N LEU A 474 0.49 -1.85 32.16
CA LEU A 474 -0.89 -2.04 32.61
C LEU A 474 -1.04 -3.30 33.46
N ASN A 475 -0.41 -4.40 33.07
CA ASN A 475 -0.39 -5.63 33.88
C ASN A 475 0.24 -5.38 35.27
N GLY A 476 1.30 -4.58 35.35
CA GLY A 476 1.89 -4.14 36.62
C GLY A 476 0.90 -3.37 37.51
N PHE A 477 0.18 -2.41 36.94
CA PHE A 477 -0.89 -1.70 37.67
C PHE A 477 -1.98 -2.64 38.16
N MET A 478 -2.40 -3.61 37.34
CA MET A 478 -3.40 -4.59 37.74
C MET A 478 -2.87 -5.54 38.84
N GLY A 479 -1.57 -5.85 38.84
CA GLY A 479 -0.91 -6.56 39.92
C GLY A 479 -0.99 -5.84 41.27
N GLU A 480 -0.75 -4.53 41.29
CA GLU A 480 -0.93 -3.70 42.51
C GLU A 480 -2.38 -3.69 43.01
N PHE A 481 -3.33 -3.61 42.07
CA PHE A 481 -4.76 -3.69 42.37
C PHE A 481 -5.15 -5.03 43.01
N PHE A 482 -4.81 -6.15 42.39
CA PHE A 482 -5.16 -7.49 42.91
C PHE A 482 -4.42 -7.84 44.20
N SER A 483 -3.16 -7.42 44.35
CA SER A 483 -2.43 -7.59 45.61
C SER A 483 -3.11 -6.84 46.76
N SER A 484 -3.67 -5.66 46.48
CA SER A 484 -4.43 -4.90 47.47
C SER A 484 -5.78 -5.55 47.79
N LEU A 485 -6.41 -6.22 46.81
CA LEU A 485 -7.70 -6.90 46.97
C LEU A 485 -7.60 -8.15 47.87
N ALA A 486 -6.53 -8.94 47.72
CA ALA A 486 -6.29 -10.16 48.50
C ALA A 486 -6.13 -9.92 50.01
N SER A 487 -5.88 -8.67 50.44
CA SER A 487 -5.71 -8.29 51.84
C SER A 487 -7.04 -8.09 52.62
N GLY A 488 -8.17 -8.64 52.12
CA GLY A 488 -9.44 -8.76 52.86
C GLY A 488 -10.50 -7.72 52.54
N SER A 489 -10.70 -7.36 51.26
CA SER A 489 -11.64 -6.28 50.88
C SER A 489 -12.96 -6.72 50.26
N ASP A 490 -14.03 -6.03 50.68
CA ASP A 490 -15.39 -6.04 50.11
C ASP A 490 -15.47 -5.37 48.72
N GLU A 491 -16.37 -5.83 47.84
CA GLU A 491 -16.56 -5.35 46.46
C GLU A 491 -16.78 -3.83 46.38
N ALA A 492 -17.39 -3.25 47.42
CA ALA A 492 -17.61 -1.81 47.58
C ALA A 492 -16.31 -0.98 47.54
N ARG A 493 -15.13 -1.60 47.67
CA ARG A 493 -13.81 -0.94 47.65
C ARG A 493 -13.09 -0.99 46.30
N PHE A 494 -13.59 -1.73 45.30
CA PHE A 494 -12.93 -1.90 43.99
C PHE A 494 -12.54 -0.56 43.35
N GLY A 495 -13.48 0.40 43.31
CA GLY A 495 -13.23 1.72 42.72
C GLY A 495 -12.11 2.51 43.42
N LYS A 496 -12.01 2.41 44.75
CA LYS A 496 -10.93 3.08 45.52
C LYS A 496 -9.59 2.39 45.30
N LEU A 497 -9.58 1.06 45.27
CA LEU A 497 -8.37 0.26 45.10
C LEU A 497 -7.76 0.46 43.70
N ILE A 498 -8.58 0.47 42.64
CA ILE A 498 -8.06 0.72 41.30
C ILE A 498 -7.53 2.15 41.15
N CYS A 499 -8.17 3.15 41.77
CA CYS A 499 -7.63 4.52 41.78
C CYS A 499 -6.32 4.65 42.58
N LYS A 500 -6.08 3.75 43.53
CA LYS A 500 -4.82 3.68 44.27
C LYS A 500 -3.70 3.06 43.43
N ALA A 501 -4.02 1.99 42.71
CA ALA A 501 -3.08 1.31 41.81
C ALA A 501 -2.74 2.16 40.57
N ILE A 502 -3.75 2.79 39.95
CA ILE A 502 -3.59 3.67 38.79
C ILE A 502 -3.84 5.12 39.22
N LYS A 503 -2.75 5.82 39.53
CA LYS A 503 -2.80 7.21 40.01
C LYS A 503 -3.44 8.15 39.00
N GLY A 504 -3.98 9.28 39.48
CA GLY A 504 -4.68 10.30 38.67
C GLY A 504 -4.00 10.65 37.35
N LYS A 505 -2.70 10.93 37.37
CA LYS A 505 -1.90 11.26 36.17
C LYS A 505 -1.80 10.12 35.17
N ASP A 506 -1.80 8.86 35.62
CA ASP A 506 -1.61 7.67 34.80
C ASP A 506 -2.94 7.16 34.21
N ARG A 507 -4.09 7.49 34.83
CA ARG A 507 -5.42 7.19 34.29
C ARG A 507 -5.70 7.88 32.95
N GLY A 508 -5.20 9.10 32.76
CA GLY A 508 -5.35 9.87 31.52
C GLY A 508 -4.18 9.75 30.54
N ARG A 509 -3.13 8.98 30.89
CA ARG A 509 -1.96 8.77 30.04
C ARG A 509 -2.07 7.43 29.32
N SER A 510 -1.38 7.33 28.20
CA SER A 510 -1.31 6.05 27.50
C SER A 510 -0.57 5.00 28.33
N VAL A 511 -1.04 3.76 28.23
CA VAL A 511 -0.33 2.56 28.71
C VAL A 511 0.53 1.93 27.62
N LEU A 512 0.36 2.36 26.37
CA LEU A 512 1.14 1.94 25.21
C LEU A 512 2.13 3.04 24.82
N SER A 513 3.38 2.68 24.52
CA SER A 513 4.39 3.65 24.07
C SER A 513 4.14 4.18 22.66
N MET A 514 3.43 3.40 21.84
CA MET A 514 3.22 3.64 20.40
C MET A 514 1.83 4.17 20.01
N HIS A 515 0.89 4.22 20.96
CA HIS A 515 -0.49 4.62 20.70
C HIS A 515 -1.04 5.36 21.93
N THR A 516 -2.14 6.10 21.80
CA THR A 516 -2.69 6.96 22.87
C THR A 516 -3.70 6.26 23.79
N ALA A 517 -3.75 4.92 23.79
CA ALA A 517 -4.74 4.18 24.57
C ALA A 517 -4.47 4.23 26.08
N THR A 518 -5.46 4.73 26.81
CA THR A 518 -5.51 4.81 28.27
C THR A 518 -5.80 3.44 28.91
N PRO A 519 -5.57 3.27 30.23
CA PRO A 519 -5.98 2.06 30.94
C PRO A 519 -7.46 1.72 30.75
N TYR A 520 -8.32 2.73 30.68
CA TYR A 520 -9.76 2.55 30.45
C TYR A 520 -10.04 1.87 29.11
N GLU A 521 -9.46 2.39 28.01
CA GLU A 521 -9.70 1.87 26.66
C GLU A 521 -9.18 0.45 26.50
N VAL A 522 -7.98 0.17 27.02
CA VAL A 522 -7.38 -1.17 26.91
C VAL A 522 -8.16 -2.22 27.71
N LEU A 523 -8.64 -1.89 28.91
CA LEU A 523 -9.44 -2.81 29.72
C LEU A 523 -10.86 -3.00 29.16
N ARG A 524 -11.46 -1.95 28.59
CA ARG A 524 -12.77 -2.05 27.92
C ARG A 524 -12.70 -2.98 26.71
N ASP A 525 -11.64 -2.85 25.90
CA ASP A 525 -11.45 -3.57 24.63
C ASP A 525 -10.42 -4.72 24.78
N GLU A 526 -10.44 -5.43 25.92
CA GLU A 526 -9.39 -6.40 26.28
C GLU A 526 -9.19 -7.50 25.21
N ILE A 527 -10.28 -8.00 24.63
CA ILE A 527 -10.27 -9.08 23.64
C ILE A 527 -9.67 -8.58 22.32
N LEU A 528 -10.00 -7.35 21.93
CA LEU A 528 -9.42 -6.71 20.74
C LEU A 528 -7.91 -6.61 20.89
N TYR A 529 -7.40 -6.06 22.00
CA TYR A 529 -5.95 -5.94 22.20
C TYR A 529 -5.26 -7.31 22.30
N ALA A 530 -5.90 -8.31 22.90
CA ALA A 530 -5.38 -9.68 22.93
C ALA A 530 -5.24 -10.26 21.51
N GLN A 531 -6.25 -10.12 20.67
CA GLN A 531 -6.23 -10.60 19.29
C GLN A 531 -5.22 -9.83 18.44
N THR A 532 -5.25 -8.50 18.53
CA THR A 532 -4.47 -7.61 17.68
C THR A 532 -2.98 -7.63 17.98
N LEU A 533 -2.56 -7.77 19.24
CA LEU A 533 -1.13 -7.72 19.62
C LEU A 533 -0.51 -9.10 19.85
N PHE A 534 -1.30 -10.10 20.21
CA PHE A 534 -0.78 -11.41 20.63
C PHE A 534 -1.35 -12.58 19.82
N GLY A 535 -2.20 -12.31 18.82
CA GLY A 535 -2.85 -13.35 18.00
C GLY A 535 -3.93 -14.15 18.74
N GLY A 536 -4.17 -13.87 20.02
CA GLY A 536 -5.21 -14.52 20.82
C GLY A 536 -4.95 -14.51 22.33
N LEU A 537 -5.91 -15.04 23.08
CA LEU A 537 -5.94 -15.01 24.54
C LEU A 537 -4.83 -15.84 25.20
N LYS A 538 -4.38 -16.93 24.56
CA LYS A 538 -3.41 -17.86 25.16
C LYS A 538 -2.08 -17.19 25.49
N LEU A 539 -1.46 -16.51 24.51
CA LEU A 539 -0.21 -15.80 24.71
C LEU A 539 -0.42 -14.53 25.55
N TYR A 540 -1.50 -13.79 25.28
CA TYR A 540 -1.88 -12.60 26.03
C TYR A 540 -1.91 -12.84 27.55
N PHE A 541 -2.63 -13.88 28.01
CA PHE A 541 -2.73 -14.21 29.43
C PHE A 541 -1.45 -14.83 30.00
N ARG A 542 -0.67 -15.54 29.18
CA ARG A 542 0.62 -16.08 29.62
C ARG A 542 1.60 -14.97 29.99
N LEU A 543 1.61 -13.88 29.22
CA LEU A 543 2.48 -12.72 29.44
C LEU A 543 1.88 -11.72 30.42
N ASN A 544 0.55 -11.72 30.59
CA ASN A 544 -0.19 -10.77 31.42
C ASN A 544 -1.11 -11.47 32.43
N PRO A 545 -0.55 -12.11 33.47
CA PRO A 545 -1.34 -12.90 34.43
C PRO A 545 -2.36 -12.06 35.22
N HIS A 546 -2.10 -10.78 35.47
CA HIS A 546 -3.05 -9.92 36.17
C HIS A 546 -4.16 -9.41 35.25
N LEU A 547 -3.91 -9.34 33.94
CA LEU A 547 -4.98 -9.09 32.97
C LEU A 547 -5.88 -10.32 32.79
N ARG A 548 -5.33 -11.53 32.96
CA ARG A 548 -6.16 -12.74 33.09
C ARG A 548 -7.09 -12.67 34.29
N SER A 549 -6.57 -12.27 35.46
CA SER A 549 -7.41 -12.08 36.66
C SER A 549 -8.50 -11.03 36.45
N TYR A 550 -8.22 -9.97 35.69
CA TYR A 550 -9.25 -9.00 35.29
C TYR A 550 -10.30 -9.61 34.38
N HIS A 551 -9.89 -10.39 33.38
CA HIS A 551 -10.79 -11.06 32.44
C HIS A 551 -11.79 -11.99 33.15
N GLU A 552 -11.34 -12.67 34.22
CA GLU A 552 -12.13 -13.60 35.04
C GLU A 552 -13.13 -12.91 35.98
N LEU A 553 -13.08 -11.57 36.14
CA LEU A 553 -14.07 -10.81 36.92
C LEU A 553 -15.45 -10.81 36.24
N SER A 554 -16.50 -10.67 37.05
CA SER A 554 -17.85 -10.45 36.53
C SER A 554 -17.97 -9.09 35.83
N ASP A 555 -18.89 -8.98 34.87
CA ASP A 555 -19.13 -7.71 34.16
C ASP A 555 -19.51 -6.57 35.11
N ALA A 556 -20.21 -6.87 36.21
CA ALA A 556 -20.53 -5.89 37.24
C ALA A 556 -19.27 -5.31 37.89
N GLN A 557 -18.30 -6.18 38.23
CA GLN A 557 -17.02 -5.77 38.81
C GLN A 557 -16.18 -5.00 37.78
N LYS A 558 -16.12 -5.46 36.53
CA LYS A 558 -15.43 -4.75 35.43
C LYS A 558 -16.01 -3.34 35.22
N LYS A 559 -17.33 -3.18 35.26
CA LYS A 559 -18.00 -1.86 35.15
C LYS A 559 -17.62 -0.91 36.29
N VAL A 560 -17.52 -1.40 37.53
CA VAL A 560 -17.07 -0.58 38.68
C VAL A 560 -15.64 -0.07 38.46
N ILE A 561 -14.75 -0.94 37.96
CA ILE A 561 -13.37 -0.59 37.62
C ILE A 561 -13.33 0.49 36.53
N LEU A 562 -14.01 0.25 35.41
CA LEU A 562 -14.04 1.17 34.27
C LEU A 562 -14.62 2.55 34.65
N LYS A 563 -15.71 2.58 35.43
CA LYS A 563 -16.30 3.82 35.97
C LYS A 563 -15.32 4.62 36.83
N ALA A 564 -14.49 3.95 37.62
CA ALA A 564 -13.51 4.59 38.48
C ALA A 564 -12.27 5.12 37.70
N LEU A 565 -11.92 4.46 36.60
CA LEU A 565 -10.81 4.88 35.73
C LEU A 565 -11.17 6.12 34.90
N SER A 566 -12.37 6.17 34.33
CA SER A 566 -12.83 7.31 33.55
C SER A 566 -14.37 7.43 33.59
N PRO A 567 -14.94 8.24 34.51
CA PRO A 567 -16.38 8.41 34.63
C PRO A 567 -17.06 8.96 33.37
N ASP A 568 -16.39 9.84 32.62
CA ASP A 568 -16.96 10.50 31.44
C ASP A 568 -17.08 9.52 30.27
N ARG A 569 -15.99 8.81 29.94
CA ARG A 569 -16.01 7.74 28.93
C ARG A 569 -16.96 6.60 29.30
N TYR A 570 -17.00 6.21 30.58
CA TYR A 570 -17.97 5.22 31.07
C TYR A 570 -19.42 5.63 30.78
N ARG A 571 -19.78 6.89 31.04
CA ARG A 571 -21.12 7.41 30.77
C ARG A 571 -21.44 7.37 29.28
N HIS A 572 -20.50 7.77 28.44
CA HIS A 572 -20.66 7.72 26.99
C HIS A 572 -20.88 6.28 26.49
N ASP A 573 -20.01 5.34 26.86
CA ASP A 573 -20.11 3.94 26.41
C ASP A 573 -21.38 3.25 26.96
N SER A 574 -21.81 3.61 28.16
CA SER A 574 -23.08 3.11 28.74
C SER A 574 -24.33 3.67 28.04
N GLN A 575 -24.22 4.83 27.38
CA GLN A 575 -25.33 5.45 26.66
C GLN A 575 -25.46 4.94 25.22
N GLN A 576 -24.35 4.51 24.59
CA GLN A 576 -24.36 3.96 23.22
C GLN A 576 -25.00 2.57 23.11
N VAL A 577 -25.28 1.89 24.23
CA VAL A 577 -25.90 0.54 24.27
C VAL A 577 -27.43 0.60 24.39
N ARG A 578 -28.02 1.80 24.59
CA ARG A 578 -29.47 2.01 24.52
C ARG A 578 -29.89 2.40 23.12
#